data_AF-A0A561DGG8-F1
#
_entry.id   AF-A0A561DGG8-F1
#
_cell.length_a   1.000
_cell.length_b   1.000
_cell.length_c   1.000
_cell.angle_alpha   90.00
_cell.angle_beta   90.00
_cell.angle_gamma   90.00
#
_symmetry.space_group_name_H-M   'P 1'
#
loop_
_entity.id
_entity.type
_entity.pdbx_description
1 polymer ?
#
loop_
_entity_poly.entity_id
_entity_poly.type
_entity_poly.pdbx_seq_one_letter_code
_entity_poly.pdbx_strand_id
1 'polypeptide(L)'
;MSRDSFAGFDLSYWKTKDKTWVAEREQAWQQVEILLQGLSQPKKCKAISKRYFMKGMLPDWQKHLDDEDSPLNLLLFLYLHPSRDEQVLRAQRELYLNAPCIRARDVLQGMDDLLTIGSLISSTGGFVVAREEVIAKELPHLLDKLESFPPVGSKPPFIIYKKLVLQTEGNNEKFFSLLWPEASQRTLKLPGERKEMILPVLDHDLLWTLSRWLTLPLPLNAGSLDMLFQYPHPRESWYVQAATASIPSERFTSLFLVALYRIYHFDQVAEGETPRTHFVREMIDMFDSRDFTPAFKEAWAHIKAGGLDIQNPWSNDYVLNGSNF
;
A
#
# COMPACT_ATOMS: atom_id res chain seq x y z
N MET A 1 -20.42 13.79 -26.15
CA MET A 1 -20.50 14.86 -25.13
C MET A 1 -19.07 15.27 -24.75
N SER A 2 -18.90 16.49 -24.25
CA SER A 2 -17.78 17.41 -24.54
C SER A 2 -16.37 17.02 -24.01
N ARG A 3 -15.36 17.57 -24.69
CA ARG A 3 -13.90 17.37 -24.65
C ARG A 3 -13.16 17.79 -23.36
N ASP A 4 -13.85 18.28 -22.33
CA ASP A 4 -13.19 18.91 -21.17
C ASP A 4 -13.60 18.28 -19.84
N SER A 5 -13.46 16.96 -19.69
CA SER A 5 -13.67 16.31 -18.38
C SER A 5 -12.70 16.78 -17.30
N PHE A 6 -11.60 17.45 -17.68
CA PHE A 6 -10.57 18.00 -16.81
C PHE A 6 -10.34 19.50 -17.13
N ALA A 7 -11.42 20.26 -17.32
CA ALA A 7 -11.34 21.72 -17.43
C ALA A 7 -10.59 22.30 -16.21
N GLY A 8 -9.53 23.07 -16.43
CA GLY A 8 -8.72 23.65 -15.36
C GLY A 8 -7.55 22.77 -14.88
N PHE A 9 -7.24 21.67 -15.57
CA PHE A 9 -6.02 20.91 -15.29
C PHE A 9 -4.76 21.77 -15.50
N ASP A 10 -4.03 22.04 -14.42
CA ASP A 10 -2.88 22.92 -14.42
C ASP A 10 -1.60 22.22 -14.92
N LEU A 11 -1.23 22.52 -16.17
CA LEU A 11 -0.01 22.03 -16.80
C LEU A 11 1.26 22.79 -16.39
N SER A 12 1.17 23.87 -15.60
CA SER A 12 2.32 24.70 -15.23
C SER A 12 3.39 23.94 -14.42
N TYR A 13 3.00 22.86 -13.74
CA TYR A 13 3.90 21.96 -13.02
C TYR A 13 4.78 21.11 -13.95
N TRP A 14 4.38 20.90 -15.21
CA TRP A 14 5.16 20.17 -16.20
C TRP A 14 6.09 21.13 -16.96
N LYS A 15 7.28 21.36 -16.40
CA LYS A 15 8.31 22.23 -16.96
C LYS A 15 9.04 21.58 -18.14
N THR A 16 8.29 21.15 -19.15
CA THR A 16 8.79 20.42 -20.33
C THR A 16 9.82 21.16 -21.18
N LYS A 17 9.94 22.48 -20.99
CA LYS A 17 10.94 23.34 -21.65
C LYS A 17 12.24 23.49 -20.84
N ASP A 18 12.23 23.10 -19.56
CA ASP A 18 13.39 23.13 -18.67
C ASP A 18 14.15 21.81 -18.81
N LYS A 19 15.35 21.88 -19.38
CA LYS A 19 16.18 20.69 -19.65
C LYS A 19 16.62 19.97 -18.37
N THR A 20 16.88 20.71 -17.29
CA THR A 20 17.29 20.13 -16.01
C THR A 20 16.12 19.35 -15.41
N TRP A 21 14.93 19.95 -15.40
CA TRP A 21 13.71 19.29 -14.94
C TRP A 21 13.41 18.02 -15.75
N VAL A 22 13.56 18.05 -17.09
CA VAL A 22 13.35 16.87 -17.93
C VAL A 22 14.34 15.75 -17.57
N ALA A 23 15.62 16.07 -17.39
CA ALA A 23 16.64 15.08 -17.04
C ALA A 23 16.39 14.44 -15.67
N GLU A 24 16.04 15.23 -14.66
CA GLU A 24 15.66 14.74 -13.32
C GLU A 24 14.44 13.81 -13.40
N ARG A 25 13.43 14.18 -14.20
CA ARG A 25 12.25 13.33 -14.42
C ARG A 25 12.61 12.03 -15.12
N GLU A 26 13.45 12.06 -16.15
CA GLU A 26 13.92 10.84 -16.82
C GLU A 26 14.67 9.90 -15.87
N GLN A 27 15.43 10.44 -14.92
CA GLN A 27 16.07 9.64 -13.87
C GLN A 27 15.04 9.04 -12.91
N ALA A 28 14.12 9.86 -12.38
CA ALA A 28 13.07 9.42 -11.46
C ALA A 28 12.11 8.41 -12.09
N TRP A 29 11.91 8.46 -13.41
CA TRP A 29 11.08 7.51 -14.15
C TRP A 29 11.53 6.05 -13.95
N GLN A 30 12.82 5.79 -13.71
CA GLN A 30 13.32 4.44 -13.47
C GLN A 30 12.69 3.80 -12.22
N GLN A 31 12.53 4.58 -11.14
CA GLN A 31 11.85 4.11 -9.93
C GLN A 31 10.36 3.91 -10.17
N VAL A 32 9.74 4.76 -11.01
CA VAL A 32 8.35 4.59 -11.42
C VAL A 32 8.16 3.31 -12.24
N GLU A 33 9.09 2.97 -13.14
CA GLU A 33 9.04 1.73 -13.91
C GLU A 33 9.08 0.50 -13.02
N ILE A 34 9.91 0.51 -11.98
CA ILE A 34 9.95 -0.56 -10.96
C ILE A 34 8.59 -0.68 -10.27
N LEU A 35 8.01 0.44 -9.84
CA LEU A 35 6.69 0.45 -9.19
C LEU A 35 5.60 -0.11 -10.11
N LEU A 36 5.51 0.38 -11.34
CA LEU A 36 4.51 -0.08 -12.31
C LEU A 36 4.72 -1.56 -12.70
N GLN A 37 5.97 -2.03 -12.78
CA GLN A 37 6.27 -3.45 -13.00
C GLN A 37 5.83 -4.30 -11.82
N GLY A 38 6.10 -3.85 -10.58
CA GLY A 38 5.73 -4.58 -9.37
C GLY A 38 4.23 -4.66 -9.13
N LEU A 39 3.49 -3.61 -9.50
CA LEU A 39 2.04 -3.59 -9.54
C LEU A 39 1.45 -4.37 -10.74
N SER A 40 2.29 -5.02 -11.55
CA SER A 40 1.88 -5.76 -12.73
C SER A 40 1.04 -4.95 -13.73
N GLN A 41 1.28 -3.63 -13.80
CA GLN A 41 0.51 -2.75 -14.67
C GLN A 41 0.69 -3.13 -16.15
N PRO A 42 -0.39 -3.16 -16.96
CA PRO A 42 -0.28 -3.49 -18.38
C PRO A 42 0.64 -2.52 -19.13
N LYS A 43 1.30 -3.03 -20.18
CA LYS A 43 2.18 -2.22 -21.04
C LYS A 43 1.51 -0.93 -21.55
N LYS A 44 0.21 -1.00 -21.86
CA LYS A 44 -0.62 0.13 -22.29
C LYS A 44 -0.74 1.20 -21.20
N CYS A 45 -1.03 0.79 -19.96
CA CYS A 45 -1.13 1.67 -18.79
C CYS A 45 0.25 2.27 -18.43
N LYS A 46 1.33 1.49 -18.52
CA LYS A 46 2.71 1.98 -18.36
C LYS A 46 3.03 3.12 -19.35
N ALA A 47 2.67 2.95 -20.62
CA ALA A 47 2.89 3.97 -21.65
C ALA A 47 2.06 5.25 -21.41
N ILE A 48 0.83 5.11 -20.90
CA ILE A 48 -0.02 6.24 -20.51
C ILE A 48 0.59 6.97 -19.31
N SER A 49 0.94 6.23 -18.26
CA SER A 49 1.60 6.75 -17.06
C SER A 49 2.88 7.52 -17.40
N LYS A 50 3.69 7.02 -18.35
CA LYS A 50 4.89 7.74 -18.83
C LYS A 50 4.56 9.06 -19.51
N ARG A 51 3.53 9.10 -20.35
CA ARG A 51 3.11 10.34 -21.04
C ARG A 51 2.57 11.37 -20.04
N TYR A 52 1.79 10.93 -19.06
CA TYR A 52 1.35 11.79 -17.97
C TYR A 52 2.54 12.31 -17.17
N PHE A 53 3.41 11.43 -16.69
CA PHE A 53 4.58 11.79 -15.91
C PHE A 53 5.51 12.77 -16.66
N MET A 54 5.85 12.49 -17.92
CA MET A 54 6.79 13.34 -18.67
C MET A 54 6.18 14.65 -19.20
N LYS A 55 4.88 14.65 -19.55
CA LYS A 55 4.28 15.72 -20.38
C LYS A 55 2.94 16.27 -19.89
N GLY A 56 2.37 15.72 -18.81
CA GLY A 56 1.05 16.10 -18.31
C GLY A 56 -0.08 15.65 -19.25
N MET A 57 0.19 14.70 -20.13
CA MET A 57 -0.81 14.20 -21.07
C MET A 57 -1.75 13.23 -20.38
N LEU A 58 -3.00 13.65 -20.20
CA LEU A 58 -4.08 12.83 -19.66
C LEU A 58 -4.54 11.75 -20.67
N PRO A 59 -4.87 10.53 -20.23
CA PRO A 59 -5.52 9.54 -21.07
C PRO A 59 -6.96 9.94 -21.42
N ASP A 60 -7.48 9.30 -22.45
CA ASP A 60 -8.89 9.35 -22.78
C ASP A 60 -9.60 8.18 -22.10
N TRP A 61 -9.97 8.31 -20.82
CA TRP A 61 -10.60 7.23 -20.04
C TRP A 61 -11.81 6.61 -20.73
N GLN A 62 -12.53 7.36 -21.58
CA GLN A 62 -13.66 6.84 -22.36
C GLN A 62 -13.27 5.79 -23.41
N LYS A 63 -12.01 5.80 -23.87
CA LYS A 63 -11.47 4.75 -24.77
C LYS A 63 -10.98 3.50 -24.03
N HIS A 64 -11.01 3.53 -22.70
CA HIS A 64 -10.50 2.47 -21.84
C HIS A 64 -11.61 1.84 -21.00
N LEU A 65 -12.89 2.10 -21.32
CA LEU A 65 -14.03 1.68 -20.50
C LEU A 65 -14.13 0.16 -20.34
N ASP A 66 -13.68 -0.59 -21.33
CA ASP A 66 -13.70 -2.06 -21.34
C ASP A 66 -12.36 -2.69 -20.97
N ASP A 67 -11.32 -1.89 -20.72
CA ASP A 67 -10.05 -2.40 -20.20
C ASP A 67 -10.26 -2.86 -18.74
N GLU A 68 -9.63 -3.97 -18.35
CA GLU A 68 -9.68 -4.48 -16.97
C GLU A 68 -9.01 -3.49 -15.99
N ASP A 69 -7.89 -2.91 -16.42
CA ASP A 69 -7.11 -1.94 -15.64
C ASP A 69 -7.40 -0.49 -16.01
N SER A 70 -7.39 0.38 -15.01
CA SER A 70 -7.41 1.81 -15.21
C SER A 70 -6.11 2.27 -15.86
N PRO A 71 -6.17 3.07 -16.94
CA PRO A 71 -4.97 3.58 -17.62
C PRO A 71 -4.12 4.52 -16.75
N LEU A 72 -4.76 5.19 -15.78
CA LEU A 72 -4.16 6.10 -14.80
C LEU A 72 -5.14 6.23 -13.62
N ASN A 73 -5.04 5.31 -12.66
CA ASN A 73 -5.88 5.30 -11.45
C ASN A 73 -5.57 6.50 -10.53
N LEU A 74 -6.41 6.72 -9.50
CA LEU A 74 -6.29 7.88 -8.61
C LEU A 74 -4.90 7.97 -7.94
N LEU A 75 -4.34 6.86 -7.47
CA LEU A 75 -3.01 6.86 -6.85
C LEU A 75 -1.95 7.29 -7.86
N LEU A 76 -1.91 6.69 -9.04
CA LEU A 76 -0.93 7.03 -10.07
C LEU A 76 -1.11 8.46 -10.59
N PHE A 77 -2.35 8.96 -10.68
CA PHE A 77 -2.63 10.35 -11.04
C PHE A 77 -1.98 11.34 -10.06
N LEU A 78 -2.04 11.05 -8.75
CA LEU A 78 -1.45 11.88 -7.70
C LEU A 78 0.06 11.64 -7.56
N TYR A 79 0.51 10.39 -7.52
CA TYR A 79 1.90 10.01 -7.32
C TYR A 79 2.82 10.50 -8.44
N LEU A 80 2.35 10.46 -9.69
CA LEU A 80 3.14 10.84 -10.86
C LEU A 80 3.11 12.36 -11.14
N HIS A 81 2.30 13.12 -10.40
CA HIS A 81 2.22 14.57 -10.51
C HIS A 81 3.59 15.20 -10.12
N PRO A 82 4.07 16.26 -10.80
CA PRO A 82 5.37 16.87 -10.50
C PRO A 82 5.44 17.58 -9.15
N SER A 83 4.31 18.13 -8.68
CA SER A 83 4.22 18.74 -7.35
C SER A 83 4.10 17.67 -6.25
N ARG A 84 4.85 17.87 -5.16
CA ARG A 84 4.72 17.12 -3.90
C ARG A 84 3.94 17.88 -2.82
N ASP A 85 3.50 19.09 -3.14
CA ASP A 85 2.72 19.96 -2.26
C ASP A 85 1.32 19.37 -2.02
N GLU A 86 0.91 19.31 -0.76
CA GLU A 86 -0.35 18.67 -0.37
C GLU A 86 -1.58 19.43 -0.90
N GLN A 87 -1.56 20.76 -0.89
CA GLN A 87 -2.70 21.55 -1.36
C GLN A 87 -2.90 21.36 -2.86
N VAL A 88 -1.79 21.32 -3.62
CA VAL A 88 -1.82 21.01 -5.04
C VAL A 88 -2.40 19.62 -5.28
N LEU A 89 -1.88 18.59 -4.59
CA LEU A 89 -2.37 17.22 -4.76
C LEU A 89 -3.83 17.04 -4.34
N ARG A 90 -4.27 17.75 -3.30
CA ARG A 90 -5.68 17.77 -2.87
C ARG A 90 -6.58 18.39 -3.94
N ALA A 91 -6.17 19.51 -4.55
CA ALA A 91 -6.91 20.09 -5.66
C ALA A 91 -6.97 19.16 -6.88
N GLN A 92 -5.87 18.45 -7.18
CA GLN A 92 -5.83 17.45 -8.25
C GLN A 92 -6.76 16.27 -7.95
N ARG A 93 -6.79 15.78 -6.71
CA ARG A 93 -7.72 14.73 -6.28
C ARG A 93 -9.18 15.15 -6.51
N GLU A 94 -9.56 16.37 -6.10
CA GLU A 94 -10.91 16.87 -6.34
C GLU A 94 -11.24 16.98 -7.83
N LEU A 95 -10.30 17.47 -8.64
CA LEU A 95 -10.47 17.53 -10.09
C LEU A 95 -10.70 16.13 -10.69
N TYR A 96 -9.96 15.13 -10.22
CA TYR A 96 -10.09 13.74 -10.66
C TYR A 96 -11.45 13.15 -10.25
N LEU A 97 -11.84 13.27 -8.99
CA LEU A 97 -13.09 12.69 -8.49
C LEU A 97 -14.33 13.35 -9.10
N ASN A 98 -14.23 14.60 -9.55
CA ASN A 98 -15.32 15.32 -10.19
C ASN A 98 -15.37 15.15 -11.72
N ALA A 99 -14.37 14.50 -12.33
CA ALA A 99 -14.32 14.32 -13.77
C ALA A 99 -15.36 13.29 -14.24
N PRO A 100 -16.29 13.64 -15.17
CA PRO A 100 -17.38 12.74 -15.58
C PRO A 100 -16.95 11.43 -16.27
N CYS A 101 -15.68 11.32 -16.67
CA CYS A 101 -15.14 10.13 -17.30
C CYS A 101 -14.52 9.13 -16.30
N ILE A 102 -14.37 9.53 -15.04
CA ILE A 102 -13.81 8.68 -13.97
C ILE A 102 -14.91 7.79 -13.39
N ARG A 103 -14.56 6.52 -13.19
CA ARG A 103 -15.45 5.50 -12.63
C ARG A 103 -14.95 5.01 -11.28
N ALA A 104 -15.82 4.32 -10.55
CA ALA A 104 -15.48 3.76 -9.25
C ALA A 104 -14.20 2.91 -9.29
N ARG A 105 -14.01 2.09 -10.34
CA ARG A 105 -12.81 1.26 -10.48
C ARG A 105 -11.50 2.06 -10.52
N ASP A 106 -11.51 3.26 -11.10
CA ASP A 106 -10.28 4.08 -11.25
C ASP A 106 -9.84 4.64 -9.89
N VAL A 107 -10.80 4.83 -8.98
CA VAL A 107 -10.57 5.22 -7.60
C VAL A 107 -10.18 4.01 -6.77
N LEU A 108 -10.97 2.94 -6.81
CA LEU A 108 -10.76 1.72 -6.01
C LEU A 108 -9.43 1.06 -6.34
N GLN A 109 -9.04 0.95 -7.62
CA GLN A 109 -7.74 0.39 -7.98
C GLN A 109 -6.59 1.22 -7.41
N GLY A 110 -6.70 2.56 -7.37
CA GLY A 110 -5.67 3.40 -6.74
C GLY A 110 -5.59 3.19 -5.22
N MET A 111 -6.73 2.98 -4.57
CA MET A 111 -6.82 2.66 -3.15
C MET A 111 -6.22 1.28 -2.83
N ASP A 112 -6.53 0.28 -3.64
CA ASP A 112 -5.99 -1.06 -3.54
C ASP A 112 -4.48 -1.09 -3.82
N ASP A 113 -3.99 -0.34 -4.80
CA ASP A 113 -2.56 -0.21 -5.09
C ASP A 113 -1.83 0.39 -3.88
N LEU A 114 -2.38 1.40 -3.22
CA LEU A 114 -1.76 2.01 -2.04
C LEU A 114 -1.71 1.03 -0.86
N LEU A 115 -2.80 0.31 -0.59
CA LEU A 115 -2.83 -0.74 0.44
C LEU A 115 -1.88 -1.89 0.09
N THR A 116 -1.77 -2.23 -1.18
CA THR A 116 -0.82 -3.24 -1.66
C THR A 116 0.61 -2.81 -1.41
N ILE A 117 0.98 -1.58 -1.74
CA ILE A 117 2.34 -1.06 -1.53
C ILE A 117 2.62 -0.93 -0.03
N GLY A 118 1.82 -0.12 0.67
CA GLY A 118 2.11 0.33 2.02
C GLY A 118 1.71 -0.63 3.13
N SER A 119 0.91 -1.67 2.85
CA SER A 119 0.54 -2.67 3.84
C SER A 119 1.03 -4.05 3.44
N LEU A 120 0.53 -4.60 2.33
CA LEU A 120 0.82 -5.99 1.95
C LEU A 120 2.31 -6.19 1.64
N ILE A 121 2.84 -5.42 0.70
CA ILE A 121 4.23 -5.54 0.24
C ILE A 121 5.19 -5.05 1.32
N SER A 122 4.95 -3.90 1.95
CA SER A 122 5.75 -3.44 3.09
C SER A 122 5.89 -4.51 4.18
N SER A 123 4.80 -5.22 4.50
CA SER A 123 4.80 -6.26 5.54
C SER A 123 5.46 -7.58 5.12
N THR A 124 5.76 -7.78 3.85
CA THR A 124 6.45 -8.98 3.33
C THR A 124 7.90 -8.72 2.93
N GLY A 125 8.43 -7.53 3.21
CA GLY A 125 9.81 -7.17 2.92
C GLY A 125 9.94 -6.03 1.92
N GLY A 126 8.87 -5.35 1.51
CA GLY A 126 8.92 -4.10 0.74
C GLY A 126 9.34 -4.28 -0.71
N PHE A 127 9.36 -5.52 -1.22
CA PHE A 127 9.68 -5.82 -2.60
C PHE A 127 8.82 -6.96 -3.13
N VAL A 128 8.70 -7.01 -4.46
CA VAL A 128 8.24 -8.19 -5.17
C VAL A 128 9.39 -8.76 -5.99
N VAL A 129 9.24 -10.01 -6.45
CA VAL A 129 10.24 -10.65 -7.30
C VAL A 129 9.72 -10.76 -8.73
N ALA A 130 10.56 -10.44 -9.70
CA ALA A 130 10.29 -10.63 -11.11
C ALA A 130 11.38 -11.47 -11.74
N ARG A 131 11.03 -12.30 -12.73
CA ARG A 131 12.05 -13.10 -13.41
C ARG A 131 13.01 -12.21 -14.17
N GLU A 132 14.30 -12.55 -14.14
CA GLU A 132 15.36 -11.83 -14.84
C GLU A 132 15.07 -11.73 -16.34
N GLU A 133 14.58 -12.81 -16.96
CA GLU A 133 14.17 -12.83 -18.37
C GLU A 133 13.07 -11.80 -18.69
N VAL A 134 12.14 -11.57 -17.74
CA VAL A 134 11.06 -10.59 -17.89
C VAL A 134 11.64 -9.18 -17.78
N ILE A 135 12.53 -8.95 -16.81
CA ILE A 135 13.20 -7.66 -16.66
C ILE A 135 14.10 -7.35 -17.87
N ALA A 136 14.89 -8.30 -18.33
CA ALA A 136 15.73 -8.12 -19.52
C ALA A 136 14.92 -7.80 -20.77
N LYS A 137 13.69 -8.32 -20.88
CA LYS A 137 12.78 -8.05 -21.99
C LYS A 137 12.05 -6.71 -21.86
N GLU A 138 11.52 -6.39 -20.68
CA GLU A 138 10.64 -5.23 -20.49
C GLU A 138 11.38 -3.97 -20.02
N LEU A 139 12.42 -4.12 -19.22
CA LEU A 139 13.19 -3.05 -18.57
C LEU A 139 14.71 -3.32 -18.63
N PRO A 140 15.30 -3.55 -19.82
CA PRO A 140 16.70 -3.95 -19.96
C PRO A 140 17.68 -2.97 -19.31
N HIS A 141 17.38 -1.67 -19.32
CA HIS A 141 18.21 -0.61 -18.72
C HIS A 141 18.24 -0.61 -17.19
N LEU A 142 17.41 -1.45 -16.54
CA LEU A 142 17.37 -1.63 -15.09
C LEU A 142 17.98 -2.97 -14.64
N LEU A 143 18.28 -3.88 -15.57
CA LEU A 143 18.70 -5.25 -15.25
C LEU A 143 19.89 -5.31 -14.27
N ASP A 144 20.93 -4.52 -14.56
CA ASP A 144 22.16 -4.47 -13.76
C ASP A 144 22.04 -3.58 -12.51
N LYS A 145 20.94 -2.81 -12.39
CA LYS A 145 20.66 -1.94 -11.25
C LYS A 145 19.84 -2.64 -10.17
N LEU A 146 19.17 -3.73 -10.51
CA LEU A 146 18.31 -4.47 -9.60
C LEU A 146 19.08 -5.60 -8.92
N GLU A 147 18.93 -5.69 -7.60
CA GLU A 147 19.46 -6.78 -6.82
C GLU A 147 18.84 -8.12 -7.22
N SER A 148 19.67 -9.15 -7.34
CA SER A 148 19.17 -10.53 -7.49
C SER A 148 18.65 -11.06 -6.15
N PHE A 149 17.64 -11.92 -6.20
CA PHE A 149 17.13 -12.58 -5.01
C PHE A 149 18.17 -13.61 -4.49
N PRO A 150 18.52 -13.61 -3.19
CA PRO A 150 19.55 -14.50 -2.67
C PRO A 150 19.11 -15.98 -2.75
N PRO A 151 20.06 -16.93 -2.78
CA PRO A 151 19.76 -18.35 -2.66
C PRO A 151 19.04 -18.65 -1.33
N VAL A 152 18.09 -19.58 -1.36
CA VAL A 152 17.43 -20.11 -0.16
C VAL A 152 18.06 -21.47 0.18
N GLY A 153 18.90 -21.48 1.22
CA GLY A 153 19.60 -22.68 1.70
C GLY A 153 20.67 -23.20 0.73
N SER A 154 20.77 -24.51 0.59
CA SER A 154 21.73 -25.20 -0.31
C SER A 154 21.24 -25.32 -1.76
N LYS A 155 20.06 -24.79 -2.09
CA LYS A 155 19.56 -24.76 -3.46
C LYS A 155 20.37 -23.71 -4.24
N PRO A 156 20.79 -24.00 -5.50
CA PRO A 156 21.45 -22.99 -6.32
C PRO A 156 20.56 -21.73 -6.35
N PRO A 157 21.16 -20.53 -6.36
CA PRO A 157 20.38 -19.31 -6.29
C PRO A 157 19.32 -19.34 -7.37
N PHE A 158 18.13 -18.84 -7.06
CA PHE A 158 17.21 -18.46 -8.10
C PHE A 158 17.77 -17.20 -8.77
N ILE A 159 18.96 -17.29 -9.38
CA ILE A 159 19.65 -16.24 -10.16
C ILE A 159 18.69 -15.66 -11.20
N ILE A 160 17.66 -16.42 -11.55
CA ILE A 160 16.55 -16.03 -12.41
C ILE A 160 15.57 -15.00 -11.83
N TYR A 161 15.73 -14.44 -10.61
CA TYR A 161 14.83 -13.39 -10.09
C TYR A 161 15.55 -12.12 -9.64
N LYS A 162 14.95 -10.98 -9.98
CA LYS A 162 15.31 -9.63 -9.53
C LYS A 162 14.30 -9.12 -8.50
N LYS A 163 14.80 -8.46 -7.46
CA LYS A 163 13.98 -7.75 -6.47
C LYS A 163 13.53 -6.40 -7.04
N LEU A 164 12.24 -6.14 -6.95
CA LEU A 164 11.63 -4.85 -7.26
C LEU A 164 11.17 -4.21 -5.96
N VAL A 165 11.98 -3.32 -5.40
CA VAL A 165 11.62 -2.58 -4.16
C VAL A 165 10.54 -1.56 -4.51
N LEU A 166 9.35 -1.74 -3.96
CA LEU A 166 8.21 -0.88 -4.25
C LEU A 166 8.09 0.17 -3.15
N GLN A 167 8.12 1.44 -3.54
CA GLN A 167 8.10 2.55 -2.62
C GLN A 167 7.43 3.77 -3.27
N THR A 168 6.91 4.65 -2.42
CA THR A 168 6.36 5.95 -2.80
C THR A 168 7.22 7.11 -2.31
N GLU A 169 8.50 6.84 -2.01
CA GLU A 169 9.47 7.81 -1.49
C GLU A 169 9.03 8.44 -0.16
N GLY A 170 8.44 7.65 0.74
CA GLY A 170 7.99 8.13 2.05
C GLY A 170 6.65 8.87 2.03
N ASN A 171 5.83 8.72 0.98
CA ASN A 171 4.58 9.47 0.82
C ASN A 171 3.33 8.62 1.11
N ASN A 172 3.45 7.41 1.68
CA ASN A 172 2.29 6.55 1.91
C ASN A 172 1.23 7.21 2.81
N GLU A 173 1.62 7.88 3.90
CA GLU A 173 0.67 8.63 4.76
C GLU A 173 -0.06 9.74 4.01
N LYS A 174 0.69 10.51 3.20
CA LYS A 174 0.14 11.61 2.41
C LYS A 174 -0.87 11.11 1.40
N PHE A 175 -0.52 10.06 0.64
CA PHE A 175 -1.46 9.48 -0.32
C PHE A 175 -2.66 8.87 0.37
N PHE A 176 -2.47 8.23 1.52
CA PHE A 176 -3.61 7.69 2.27
C PHE A 176 -4.55 8.80 2.73
N SER A 177 -4.03 9.91 3.24
CA SER A 177 -4.83 11.08 3.66
C SER A 177 -5.56 11.76 2.48
N LEU A 178 -5.01 11.65 1.27
CA LEU A 178 -5.69 12.09 0.05
C LEU A 178 -6.76 11.09 -0.42
N LEU A 179 -6.52 9.79 -0.30
CA LEU A 179 -7.45 8.77 -0.78
C LEU A 179 -8.60 8.51 0.21
N TRP A 180 -8.30 8.53 1.52
CA TRP A 180 -9.21 8.47 2.66
C TRP A 180 -9.10 9.77 3.49
N PRO A 181 -9.77 10.86 3.11
CA PRO A 181 -9.74 12.11 3.89
C PRO A 181 -10.29 11.94 5.31
N GLU A 182 -11.33 11.13 5.49
CA GLU A 182 -11.99 10.91 6.78
C GLU A 182 -11.80 9.46 7.25
N ALA A 183 -11.42 9.27 8.51
CA ALA A 183 -11.14 7.93 9.05
C ALA A 183 -12.38 7.00 9.07
N SER A 184 -13.55 7.60 9.29
CA SER A 184 -14.83 6.90 9.26
C SER A 184 -15.40 6.69 7.85
N GLN A 185 -14.71 7.13 6.79
CA GLN A 185 -15.25 7.02 5.43
C GLN A 185 -15.36 5.55 5.02
N ARG A 186 -16.56 5.15 4.58
CA ARG A 186 -16.86 3.79 4.07
C ARG A 186 -17.34 3.78 2.64
N THR A 187 -17.90 4.89 2.19
CA THR A 187 -18.44 5.03 0.84
C THR A 187 -17.97 6.32 0.19
N LEU A 188 -18.01 6.34 -1.14
CA LEU A 188 -17.78 7.52 -1.95
C LEU A 188 -18.77 7.53 -3.11
N LYS A 189 -19.34 8.70 -3.40
CA LYS A 189 -20.25 8.89 -4.53
C LYS A 189 -19.59 9.77 -5.58
N LEU A 190 -19.33 9.20 -6.76
CA LEU A 190 -18.83 9.97 -7.90
C LEU A 190 -19.97 10.67 -8.64
N PRO A 191 -19.72 11.82 -9.29
CA PRO A 191 -20.70 12.44 -10.16
C PRO A 191 -21.11 11.50 -11.30
N GLY A 192 -22.42 11.40 -11.55
CA GLY A 192 -22.96 10.55 -12.60
C GLY A 192 -23.13 9.07 -12.25
N GLU A 193 -22.54 8.59 -11.15
CA GLU A 193 -22.76 7.24 -10.66
C GLU A 193 -24.08 7.12 -9.88
N ARG A 194 -24.83 6.05 -10.14
CA ARG A 194 -26.15 5.83 -9.49
C ARG A 194 -26.01 5.34 -8.05
N LYS A 195 -24.96 4.58 -7.77
CA LYS A 195 -24.70 3.95 -6.46
C LYS A 195 -23.43 4.53 -5.86
N GLU A 196 -23.40 4.57 -4.54
CA GLU A 196 -22.14 4.80 -3.83
C GLU A 196 -21.23 3.59 -3.99
N MET A 197 -19.94 3.84 -4.17
CA MET A 197 -18.94 2.78 -4.11
C MET A 197 -18.61 2.50 -2.65
N ILE A 198 -18.37 1.23 -2.32
CA ILE A 198 -17.86 0.82 -1.02
C ILE A 198 -16.33 0.88 -1.09
N LEU A 199 -15.71 1.58 -0.16
CA LEU A 199 -14.26 1.69 -0.06
C LEU A 199 -13.66 0.40 0.53
N PRO A 200 -12.36 0.12 0.29
CA PRO A 200 -11.71 -1.05 0.87
C PRO A 200 -11.86 -1.10 2.39
N VAL A 201 -12.22 -2.29 2.90
CA VAL A 201 -12.44 -2.54 4.32
C VAL A 201 -11.08 -2.70 5.03
N LEU A 202 -10.94 -2.03 6.18
CA LEU A 202 -9.74 -2.07 7.02
C LEU A 202 -10.06 -2.69 8.38
N ASP A 203 -10.43 -3.97 8.43
CA ASP A 203 -10.86 -4.65 9.65
C ASP A 203 -9.76 -5.54 10.27
N HIS A 204 -10.15 -6.49 11.13
CA HIS A 204 -9.25 -7.39 11.83
C HIS A 204 -8.42 -8.29 10.90
N ASP A 205 -8.85 -8.55 9.66
CA ASP A 205 -8.10 -9.38 8.71
C ASP A 205 -6.74 -8.74 8.35
N LEU A 206 -6.63 -7.40 8.47
CA LEU A 206 -5.37 -6.71 8.26
C LEU A 206 -4.34 -6.99 9.35
N LEU A 207 -4.74 -7.32 10.59
CA LEU A 207 -3.78 -7.49 11.70
C LEU A 207 -2.76 -8.58 11.40
N TRP A 208 -3.17 -9.66 10.75
CA TRP A 208 -2.22 -10.68 10.30
C TRP A 208 -1.15 -10.09 9.39
N THR A 209 -1.57 -9.34 8.37
CA THR A 209 -0.65 -8.64 7.45
C THR A 209 0.28 -7.72 8.22
N LEU A 210 -0.23 -6.85 9.10
CA LEU A 210 0.59 -5.93 9.88
C LEU A 210 1.60 -6.66 10.79
N SER A 211 1.19 -7.77 11.40
CA SER A 211 2.06 -8.55 12.28
C SER A 211 3.26 -9.17 11.56
N ARG A 212 3.15 -9.44 10.24
CA ARG A 212 4.25 -9.98 9.43
C ARG A 212 5.37 -8.96 9.25
N TRP A 213 5.06 -7.66 9.28
CA TRP A 213 6.08 -6.61 9.27
C TRP A 213 7.03 -6.71 10.47
N LEU A 214 6.49 -7.14 11.63
CA LEU A 214 7.27 -7.35 12.86
C LEU A 214 8.25 -8.53 12.75
N THR A 215 8.03 -9.46 11.81
CA THR A 215 8.93 -10.61 11.64
C THR A 215 10.07 -10.34 10.66
N LEU A 216 10.11 -9.16 10.01
CA LEU A 216 11.13 -8.87 9.00
C LEU A 216 12.50 -8.68 9.64
N PRO A 217 13.59 -9.18 9.00
CA PRO A 217 14.93 -8.90 9.47
C PRO A 217 15.31 -7.43 9.25
N LEU A 218 16.12 -6.89 10.15
CA LEU A 218 16.77 -5.58 9.97
C LEU A 218 18.04 -5.69 9.11
N PRO A 219 18.43 -4.61 8.40
CA PRO A 219 17.70 -3.35 8.25
C PRO A 219 16.51 -3.46 7.28
N LEU A 220 15.45 -2.68 7.52
CA LEU A 220 14.33 -2.55 6.58
C LEU A 220 14.78 -1.78 5.33
N ASN A 221 14.33 -2.21 4.16
CA ASN A 221 14.51 -1.44 2.92
C ASN A 221 13.46 -0.33 2.80
N ALA A 222 13.63 0.55 1.80
CA ALA A 222 12.74 1.69 1.57
C ALA A 222 11.25 1.33 1.43
N GLY A 223 10.94 0.18 0.82
CA GLY A 223 9.54 -0.27 0.68
C GLY A 223 8.91 -0.78 1.98
N SER A 224 9.71 -1.37 2.86
CA SER A 224 9.24 -1.83 4.19
C SER A 224 9.25 -0.72 5.23
N LEU A 225 10.13 0.28 5.06
CA LEU A 225 10.32 1.37 6.00
C LEU A 225 9.11 2.29 6.04
N ASP A 226 8.42 2.48 4.91
CA ASP A 226 7.24 3.33 4.78
C ASP A 226 5.92 2.54 4.98
N MET A 227 5.89 1.54 5.88
CA MET A 227 4.68 0.78 6.18
C MET A 227 3.56 1.70 6.68
N LEU A 228 2.40 1.65 6.02
CA LEU A 228 1.30 2.61 6.13
C LEU A 228 0.73 2.75 7.55
N PHE A 229 0.58 1.65 8.28
CA PHE A 229 -0.03 1.67 9.62
C PHE A 229 0.95 2.12 10.72
N GLN A 230 2.19 2.49 10.39
CA GLN A 230 3.05 3.24 11.32
C GLN A 230 2.57 4.68 11.56
N TYR A 231 1.64 5.17 10.73
CA TYR A 231 1.14 6.54 10.78
C TYR A 231 -0.22 6.64 11.50
N PRO A 232 -0.53 7.76 12.19
CA PRO A 232 -1.76 7.91 12.96
C PRO A 232 -3.04 7.79 12.12
N HIS A 233 -3.11 8.46 10.97
CA HIS A 233 -4.36 8.53 10.19
C HIS A 233 -4.80 7.16 9.63
N PRO A 234 -3.92 6.34 9.02
CA PRO A 234 -4.26 4.96 8.67
C PRO A 234 -4.67 4.09 9.85
N ARG A 235 -4.01 4.22 11.01
CA ARG A 235 -4.40 3.49 12.23
C ARG A 235 -5.79 3.88 12.72
N GLU A 236 -6.13 5.15 12.69
CA GLU A 236 -7.46 5.63 13.06
C GLU A 236 -8.52 5.09 12.10
N SER A 237 -8.27 5.14 10.78
CA SER A 237 -9.17 4.56 9.77
C SER A 237 -9.42 3.07 9.95
N TRP A 238 -8.40 2.33 10.39
CA TRP A 238 -8.52 0.93 10.78
C TRP A 238 -9.34 0.76 12.06
N TYR A 239 -9.03 1.51 13.11
CA TYR A 239 -9.74 1.44 14.39
C TYR A 239 -11.25 1.64 14.23
N VAL A 240 -11.69 2.66 13.49
CA VAL A 240 -13.12 2.94 13.29
C VAL A 240 -13.85 1.80 12.56
N GLN A 241 -13.14 0.90 11.88
CA GLN A 241 -13.70 -0.32 11.25
C GLN A 241 -13.65 -1.50 12.21
N ALA A 242 -12.46 -1.74 12.75
CA ALA A 242 -12.15 -2.86 13.61
C ALA A 242 -12.91 -2.82 14.94
N ALA A 243 -13.14 -1.64 15.53
CA ALA A 243 -13.78 -1.50 16.84
C ALA A 243 -15.18 -2.14 16.90
N THR A 244 -15.92 -2.12 15.78
CA THR A 244 -17.27 -2.68 15.67
C THR A 244 -17.32 -3.98 14.87
N ALA A 245 -16.19 -4.43 14.33
CA ALA A 245 -16.14 -5.66 13.55
C ALA A 245 -16.26 -6.88 14.46
N SER A 246 -16.94 -7.93 13.98
CA SER A 246 -16.84 -9.25 14.60
C SER A 246 -15.42 -9.78 14.44
N ILE A 247 -14.97 -10.57 15.41
CA ILE A 247 -13.73 -11.32 15.25
C ILE A 247 -13.80 -12.20 13.99
N PRO A 248 -12.67 -12.45 13.31
CA PRO A 248 -12.66 -13.28 12.10
C PRO A 248 -13.25 -14.68 12.37
N SER A 249 -13.83 -15.29 11.34
CA SER A 249 -14.37 -16.66 11.42
C SER A 249 -13.34 -17.67 11.95
N GLU A 250 -13.78 -18.80 12.48
CA GLU A 250 -12.95 -19.88 13.06
C GLU A 250 -11.68 -20.20 12.24
N ARG A 251 -11.80 -20.20 10.89
CA ARG A 251 -10.68 -20.44 9.98
C ARG A 251 -9.54 -19.43 10.10
N PHE A 252 -9.84 -18.19 10.46
CA PHE A 252 -8.92 -17.06 10.53
C PHE A 252 -8.62 -16.61 11.98
N THR A 253 -9.33 -17.15 12.98
CA THR A 253 -9.10 -16.86 14.40
C THR A 253 -7.66 -17.14 14.83
N SER A 254 -7.03 -18.21 14.32
CA SER A 254 -5.63 -18.51 14.64
C SER A 254 -4.65 -17.43 14.17
N LEU A 255 -4.84 -16.89 12.95
CA LEU A 255 -4.01 -15.79 12.42
C LEU A 255 -4.21 -14.51 13.22
N PHE A 256 -5.45 -14.21 13.60
CA PHE A 256 -5.80 -13.07 14.43
C PHE A 256 -5.12 -13.15 15.81
N LEU A 257 -5.21 -14.30 16.47
CA LEU A 257 -4.57 -14.53 17.77
C LEU A 257 -3.04 -14.42 17.70
N VAL A 258 -2.43 -14.99 16.66
CA VAL A 258 -0.97 -14.87 16.44
C VAL A 258 -0.57 -13.42 16.16
N ALA A 259 -1.40 -12.66 15.44
CA ALA A 259 -1.15 -11.26 15.19
C ALA A 259 -1.15 -10.43 16.49
N LEU A 260 -2.16 -10.64 17.34
CA LEU A 260 -2.22 -10.02 18.67
C LEU A 260 -1.02 -10.42 19.54
N TYR A 261 -0.66 -11.71 19.53
CA TYR A 261 0.51 -12.22 20.24
C TYR A 261 1.80 -11.50 19.80
N ARG A 262 2.04 -11.41 18.49
CA ARG A 262 3.22 -10.74 17.92
C ARG A 262 3.28 -9.28 18.33
N ILE A 263 2.16 -8.56 18.29
CA ILE A 263 2.10 -7.15 18.70
C ILE A 263 2.45 -7.02 20.18
N TYR A 264 1.86 -7.84 21.06
CA TYR A 264 2.09 -7.75 22.50
C TYR A 264 3.53 -8.14 22.90
N HIS A 265 4.07 -9.19 22.30
CA HIS A 265 5.37 -9.75 22.67
C HIS A 265 6.54 -9.21 21.83
N PHE A 266 6.33 -8.20 20.99
CA PHE A 266 7.40 -7.62 20.20
C PHE A 266 8.46 -6.98 21.12
N ASP A 267 9.72 -7.41 20.97
CA ASP A 267 10.82 -6.93 21.81
C ASP A 267 11.28 -5.53 21.38
N GLN A 268 10.58 -4.53 21.91
CA GLN A 268 10.86 -3.12 21.64
C GLN A 268 12.24 -2.67 22.15
N VAL A 269 12.80 -3.35 23.15
CA VAL A 269 14.12 -3.00 23.71
C VAL A 269 15.22 -3.49 22.77
N ALA A 270 15.11 -4.71 22.28
CA ALA A 270 16.06 -5.26 21.31
C ALA A 270 15.99 -4.55 19.94
N GLU A 271 14.79 -4.15 19.50
CA GLU A 271 14.58 -3.42 18.25
C GLU A 271 15.15 -1.98 18.30
N GLY A 272 15.03 -1.30 19.43
CA GLY A 272 15.36 0.13 19.56
C GLY A 272 14.33 1.05 18.88
N GLU A 273 14.60 2.35 18.79
CA GLU A 273 13.64 3.30 18.22
C GLU A 273 13.56 3.16 16.68
N THR A 274 12.53 2.44 16.23
CA THR A 274 12.20 2.25 14.82
C THR A 274 10.71 2.50 14.58
N PRO A 275 10.28 2.69 13.31
CA PRO A 275 8.87 2.68 12.94
C PRO A 275 8.04 1.53 13.55
N ARG A 276 8.65 0.35 13.71
CA ARG A 276 7.98 -0.84 14.27
C ARG A 276 7.69 -0.68 15.76
N THR A 277 8.65 -0.17 16.53
CA THR A 277 8.42 0.11 17.96
C THR A 277 7.36 1.18 18.17
N HIS A 278 7.37 2.25 17.38
CA HIS A 278 6.33 3.27 17.43
C HIS A 278 4.95 2.67 17.12
N PHE A 279 4.83 1.93 16.02
CA PHE A 279 3.61 1.20 15.69
C PHE A 279 3.13 0.30 16.84
N VAL A 280 4.01 -0.53 17.40
CA VAL A 280 3.63 -1.47 18.48
C VAL A 280 3.13 -0.74 19.72
N ARG A 281 3.81 0.33 20.15
CA ARG A 281 3.39 1.14 21.31
C ARG A 281 1.98 1.68 21.11
N GLU A 282 1.74 2.26 19.95
CA GLU A 282 0.46 2.88 19.59
C GLU A 282 -0.67 1.86 19.49
N MET A 283 -0.39 0.67 18.94
CA MET A 283 -1.39 -0.40 18.86
C MET A 283 -1.71 -0.99 20.24
N ILE A 284 -0.70 -1.20 21.10
CA ILE A 284 -0.92 -1.67 22.48
C ILE A 284 -1.76 -0.66 23.26
N ASP A 285 -1.41 0.63 23.22
CA ASP A 285 -2.17 1.69 23.88
C ASP A 285 -3.61 1.73 23.37
N MET A 286 -3.81 1.64 22.05
CA MET A 286 -5.15 1.57 21.45
C MET A 286 -5.95 0.37 21.95
N PHE A 287 -5.34 -0.83 21.99
CA PHE A 287 -6.02 -2.06 22.42
C PHE A 287 -6.36 -2.05 23.91
N ASP A 288 -5.54 -1.40 24.74
CA ASP A 288 -5.79 -1.29 26.18
C ASP A 288 -6.83 -0.20 26.50
N SER A 289 -6.72 0.98 25.89
CA SER A 289 -7.47 2.17 26.30
C SER A 289 -8.81 2.37 25.60
N ARG A 290 -8.97 1.90 24.36
CA ARG A 290 -10.16 2.20 23.53
C ARG A 290 -11.20 1.09 23.53
N ASP A 291 -12.41 1.40 23.08
CA ASP A 291 -13.51 0.44 23.00
C ASP A 291 -13.39 -0.48 21.78
N PHE A 292 -13.54 -1.77 22.01
CA PHE A 292 -13.67 -2.80 20.98
C PHE A 292 -14.81 -3.75 21.38
N THR A 293 -15.20 -4.65 20.48
CA THR A 293 -16.18 -5.69 20.79
C THR A 293 -15.72 -6.54 22.00
N PRO A 294 -16.67 -7.08 22.81
CA PRO A 294 -16.33 -7.94 23.95
C PRO A 294 -15.41 -9.10 23.58
N ALA A 295 -15.66 -9.74 22.43
CA ALA A 295 -14.84 -10.84 21.92
C ALA A 295 -13.39 -10.42 21.63
N PHE A 296 -13.17 -9.22 21.06
CA PHE A 296 -11.82 -8.70 20.87
C PHE A 296 -11.12 -8.45 22.21
N LYS A 297 -11.82 -7.85 23.18
CA LYS A 297 -11.26 -7.58 24.51
C LYS A 297 -10.92 -8.86 25.27
N GLU A 298 -11.74 -9.89 25.13
CA GLU A 298 -11.47 -11.23 25.67
C GLU A 298 -10.21 -11.83 25.02
N ALA A 299 -10.06 -11.72 23.70
CA ALA A 299 -8.87 -12.20 22.98
C ALA A 299 -7.63 -11.49 23.48
N TRP A 300 -7.68 -10.16 23.56
CA TRP A 300 -6.57 -9.36 24.02
C TRP A 300 -6.19 -9.67 25.48
N ALA A 301 -7.17 -9.84 26.37
CA ALA A 301 -6.93 -10.26 27.75
C ALA A 301 -6.28 -11.65 27.83
N HIS A 302 -6.72 -12.58 26.97
CA HIS A 302 -6.16 -13.93 26.90
C HIS A 302 -4.69 -13.93 26.45
N ILE A 303 -4.31 -13.08 25.49
CA ILE A 303 -2.90 -12.87 25.11
C ILE A 303 -2.08 -12.38 26.30
N LYS A 304 -2.54 -11.32 26.98
CA LYS A 304 -1.80 -10.70 28.10
C LYS A 304 -1.61 -11.65 29.28
N ALA A 305 -2.56 -12.56 29.50
CA ALA A 305 -2.47 -13.58 30.54
C ALA A 305 -1.49 -14.73 30.21
N GLY A 306 -0.90 -14.74 29.01
CA GLY A 306 -0.04 -15.84 28.55
C GLY A 306 -0.83 -17.10 28.20
N GLY A 307 -2.10 -16.95 27.79
CA GLY A 307 -3.01 -18.07 27.55
C GLY A 307 -2.74 -18.87 26.27
N LEU A 308 -1.87 -18.37 25.38
CA LEU A 308 -1.54 -19.05 24.12
C LEU A 308 -0.16 -19.70 24.16
N ASP A 309 -0.11 -20.96 23.71
CA ASP A 309 1.13 -21.65 23.36
C ASP A 309 1.34 -21.56 21.83
N ILE A 310 2.31 -20.75 21.41
CA ILE A 310 2.66 -20.57 20.00
C ILE A 310 4.12 -20.96 19.79
N GLN A 311 4.34 -21.97 18.96
CA GLN A 311 5.68 -22.33 18.49
C GLN A 311 6.05 -21.50 17.27
N ASN A 312 7.31 -21.08 17.21
CA ASN A 312 7.87 -20.25 16.13
C ASN A 312 7.01 -19.02 15.79
N PRO A 313 6.59 -18.20 16.79
CA PRO A 313 5.64 -17.11 16.57
C PRO A 313 6.17 -16.09 15.56
N TRP A 314 7.48 -15.95 15.40
CA TRP A 314 8.13 -15.02 14.47
C TRP A 314 8.36 -15.58 13.06
N SER A 315 7.81 -16.76 12.73
CA SER A 315 7.88 -17.37 11.40
C SER A 315 6.49 -17.48 10.75
N ASN A 316 6.45 -17.66 9.42
CA ASN A 316 5.22 -18.06 8.74
C ASN A 316 4.84 -19.53 9.04
N ASP A 317 5.78 -20.33 9.55
CA ASP A 317 5.57 -21.73 9.96
C ASP A 317 5.18 -21.85 11.46
N TYR A 318 4.44 -20.87 11.97
CA TYR A 318 4.00 -20.88 13.36
C TYR A 318 3.04 -22.06 13.62
N VAL A 319 3.00 -22.55 14.86
CA VAL A 319 2.03 -23.56 15.29
C VAL A 319 1.35 -23.06 16.55
N LEU A 320 0.02 -22.93 16.49
CA LEU A 320 -0.82 -22.57 17.64
C LEU A 320 -1.34 -23.86 18.29
N ASN A 321 -0.89 -24.14 19.51
CA ASN A 321 -1.30 -25.33 20.25
C ASN A 321 -2.48 -24.99 21.18
N GLY A 322 -3.57 -25.76 21.07
CA GLY A 322 -4.59 -25.82 22.11
C GLY A 322 -5.35 -24.52 22.40
N SER A 323 -5.65 -23.69 21.41
CA SER A 323 -6.50 -22.51 21.62
C SER A 323 -7.99 -22.91 21.65
N ASN A 324 -8.58 -23.01 22.84
CA ASN A 324 -10.03 -22.90 22.99
C ASN A 324 -10.38 -21.42 23.06
N PHE A 325 -10.42 -20.75 21.91
CA PHE A 325 -10.84 -19.36 21.76
C PHE A 325 -12.00 -19.26 20.78
#